data_AF-A0A2D5TI66-F1
#
_entry.id   AF-A0A2D5TI66-F1
#
_cell.length_a   1.000
_cell.length_b   1.000
_cell.length_c   1.000
_cell.angle_alpha   90.00
_cell.angle_beta   90.00
_cell.angle_gamma   90.00
#
_symmetry.space_group_name_H-M   'P 1'
#
loop_
_entity.id
_entity.type
_entity.pdbx_description
1 polymer ?
#
loop_
_entity_poly.entity_id
_entity_poly.type
_entity_poly.pdbx_seq_one_letter_code
_entity_poly.pdbx_strand_id
1 'polypeptide(L)'
;YETPSETDFGIDPRDSGFKPTVFIDISKQLDRKLELMRIYESEIGDFPFPRSETALTALAHLRGSQAGFLAGEGFMLLREWIN
;
A
#
# COMPACT_ATOMS: atom_id res chain seq x y z
N TYR A 1 -4.33 3.57 -6.10
CA TYR A 1 -3.26 3.50 -5.09
C TYR A 1 -2.93 2.03 -4.88
N GLU A 2 -1.79 1.72 -4.28
CA GLU A 2 -1.40 0.33 -4.03
C GLU A 2 -2.28 -0.30 -2.94
N THR A 3 -2.97 -1.38 -3.28
CA THR A 3 -3.82 -2.13 -2.35
C THR A 3 -3.39 -3.59 -2.39
N PRO A 4 -2.77 -4.12 -1.32
CA PRO A 4 -2.46 -5.55 -1.22
C PRO A 4 -3.72 -6.40 -1.37
N SER A 5 -3.63 -7.50 -2.10
CA SER A 5 -4.76 -8.35 -2.43
C SER A 5 -4.37 -9.83 -2.40
N GLU A 6 -5.34 -10.72 -2.21
CA GLU A 6 -5.13 -12.16 -2.37
C GLU A 6 -4.72 -12.55 -3.79
N THR A 7 -5.00 -11.69 -4.78
CA THR A 7 -4.52 -11.87 -6.15
C THR A 7 -3.01 -11.75 -6.28
N ASP A 8 -2.31 -11.20 -5.29
CA ASP A 8 -0.84 -11.12 -5.27
C ASP A 8 -0.17 -12.49 -5.08
N PHE A 9 -0.94 -13.53 -4.73
CA PHE A 9 -0.49 -14.93 -4.80
C PHE A 9 -0.50 -15.50 -6.24
N GLY A 10 -0.99 -14.73 -7.21
CA GLY A 10 -1.02 -15.12 -8.61
C GLY A 10 0.38 -15.34 -9.18
N ILE A 11 0.57 -16.43 -9.90
CA ILE A 11 1.86 -16.82 -10.51
C ILE A 11 1.95 -16.51 -12.00
N ASP A 12 1.05 -15.70 -12.56
CA ASP A 12 1.07 -15.37 -13.99
C ASP A 12 2.29 -14.47 -14.29
N PRO A 13 3.30 -14.96 -15.03
CA PRO A 13 4.50 -14.18 -15.30
C PRO A 13 4.27 -12.99 -16.23
N ARG A 14 3.07 -12.86 -16.83
CA ARG A 14 2.68 -11.72 -17.67
C ARG A 14 2.08 -10.59 -16.84
N ASP A 15 1.62 -10.87 -15.62
CA ASP A 15 1.17 -9.82 -14.73
C ASP A 15 2.38 -9.04 -14.23
N SER A 16 2.46 -7.78 -14.65
CA SER A 16 3.56 -6.90 -14.28
C SER A 16 3.35 -6.23 -12.91
N GLY A 17 2.18 -6.47 -12.29
CA GLY A 17 1.79 -5.96 -10.99
C GLY A 17 1.61 -4.45 -10.96
N PHE A 18 1.35 -3.95 -9.75
CA PHE A 18 1.29 -2.52 -9.47
C PHE A 18 2.70 -1.90 -9.51
N LYS A 19 2.87 -0.81 -10.26
CA LYS A 19 4.17 -0.13 -10.45
C LYS A 19 4.06 1.36 -10.07
N PRO A 20 4.23 1.73 -8.79
CA PRO A 20 4.04 3.12 -8.37
C PRO A 20 5.04 4.06 -9.06
N THR A 21 4.54 5.21 -9.50
CA THR A 21 5.34 6.30 -10.09
C THR A 21 5.35 7.55 -9.21
N VAL A 22 4.43 7.65 -8.25
CA VAL A 22 4.33 8.76 -7.29
C VAL A 22 4.11 8.21 -5.90
N PHE A 23 4.72 8.86 -4.91
CA PHE A 23 4.63 8.50 -3.50
C PHE A 23 4.12 9.69 -2.68
N ILE A 24 3.21 9.43 -1.75
CA ILE A 24 2.66 10.43 -0.82
C ILE A 24 3.12 10.10 0.59
N ASP A 25 3.67 11.08 1.30
CA ASP A 25 4.03 10.94 2.72
C ASP A 25 2.77 10.78 3.57
N ILE A 26 2.66 9.64 4.23
CA ILE A 26 1.57 9.32 5.17
C ILE A 26 2.09 9.09 6.59
N SER A 27 3.30 9.57 6.92
CA SER A 27 3.95 9.33 8.21
C SER A 27 3.10 9.78 9.40
N LYS A 28 2.28 10.82 9.25
CA LYS A 28 1.39 11.33 10.30
C LYS A 28 0.01 10.65 10.32
N GLN A 29 -0.28 9.83 9.32
CA GLN A 29 -1.60 9.25 9.05
C GLN A 29 -1.60 7.72 9.14
N LEU A 30 -0.43 7.08 9.22
CA LEU A 30 -0.28 5.63 9.23
C LEU A 30 -1.14 4.98 10.32
N ASP A 31 -1.04 5.46 11.56
CA ASP A 31 -1.82 4.89 12.69
C ASP A 31 -3.33 5.00 12.46
N ARG A 32 -3.78 6.17 11.98
CA ARG A 32 -5.20 6.40 11.69
C ARG A 32 -5.68 5.54 10.52
N LYS A 33 -4.83 5.31 9.52
CA LYS A 33 -5.12 4.39 8.41
C LYS A 33 -5.33 2.97 8.92
N LEU A 34 -4.44 2.47 9.78
CA LEU A 34 -4.55 1.12 10.35
C LEU A 34 -5.82 0.97 11.20
N GLU A 35 -6.15 1.98 12.01
CA GLU A 35 -7.39 2.01 12.79
C GLU A 35 -8.64 1.91 11.89
N LEU A 36 -8.69 2.68 10.80
CA LEU A 36 -9.81 2.65 9.86
C LEU A 36 -9.94 1.30 9.16
N MET A 37 -8.82 0.63 8.85
CA MET A 37 -8.84 -0.68 8.23
C MET A 37 -9.50 -1.74 9.12
N ARG A 38 -9.36 -1.65 10.45
CA ARG A 38 -10.01 -2.57 11.41
C ARG A 38 -11.52 -2.53 11.37
N ILE A 39 -12.13 -1.47 10.83
CA ILE A 39 -13.60 -1.41 10.63
C ILE A 39 -14.07 -2.49 9.65
N TYR A 40 -13.21 -2.89 8.71
CA TYR A 40 -13.50 -3.91 7.71
C TYR A 40 -12.96 -5.28 8.18
N GLU A 41 -13.48 -5.78 9.30
CA GLU A 41 -12.99 -7.00 9.95
C GLU A 41 -12.91 -8.22 9.01
N SER A 42 -13.84 -8.36 8.06
CA SER A 42 -13.82 -9.48 7.09
C SER A 42 -12.71 -9.39 6.05
N GLU A 43 -12.12 -8.20 5.86
CA GLU A 43 -11.10 -7.92 4.86
C GLU A 43 -9.68 -7.89 5.44
N ILE A 44 -9.57 -7.86 6.77
CA ILE A 44 -8.31 -7.94 7.53
C ILE A 44 -8.13 -9.36 8.06
N GLY A 45 -6.92 -9.88 7.91
CA GLY A 45 -6.53 -11.18 8.45
C GLY A 45 -5.20 -11.09 9.17
N ASP A 46 -4.85 -12.15 9.90
CA ASP A 46 -3.55 -12.25 10.56
C ASP A 46 -2.42 -12.38 9.53
N PHE A 47 -1.24 -11.85 9.88
CA PHE A 47 -0.04 -12.08 9.07
C PHE A 47 0.22 -13.60 8.93
N PRO A 48 0.51 -14.14 7.73
CA PRO A 48 1.01 -13.48 6.52
C PRO A 48 -0.05 -13.05 5.50
N PHE A 49 -1.32 -12.88 5.90
CA PHE A 49 -2.34 -12.39 4.99
C PHE A 49 -1.98 -11.00 4.42
N PRO A 50 -2.19 -10.72 3.11
CA PRO A 50 -1.72 -9.48 2.47
C PRO A 50 -2.27 -8.19 3.10
N ARG A 51 -3.47 -8.26 3.69
CA ARG A 51 -4.12 -7.14 4.38
C ARG A 51 -4.02 -7.21 5.90
N SER A 52 -3.03 -7.93 6.42
CA SER A 52 -2.66 -7.84 7.84
C SER A 52 -2.04 -6.49 8.17
N GLU A 53 -2.18 -6.02 9.41
CA GLU A 53 -1.55 -4.77 9.86
C GLU A 53 -0.04 -4.78 9.65
N THR A 54 0.62 -5.91 9.90
CA THR A 54 2.05 -6.10 9.65
C THR A 54 2.39 -5.88 8.18
N ALA A 55 1.63 -6.47 7.25
CA ALA A 55 1.88 -6.33 5.82
C ALA A 55 1.61 -4.89 5.34
N LEU A 56 0.53 -4.26 5.81
CA LEU A 56 0.17 -2.88 5.48
C LEU A 56 1.24 -1.89 5.95
N THR A 57 1.71 -2.04 7.19
CA THR A 57 2.79 -1.23 7.76
C THR A 57 4.12 -1.44 7.03
N ALA A 58 4.47 -2.69 6.72
CA ALA A 58 5.68 -3.02 5.98
C ALA A 58 5.67 -2.38 4.58
N LEU A 59 4.55 -2.46 3.86
CA LEU A 59 4.41 -1.81 2.55
C LEU A 59 4.54 -0.29 2.68
N ALA A 60 3.90 0.31 3.68
CA ALA A 60 3.99 1.75 3.91
C ALA A 60 5.44 2.20 4.18
N HIS A 61 6.19 1.46 4.99
CA HIS A 61 7.62 1.75 5.23
C HIS A 61 8.47 1.55 3.98
N LEU A 62 8.22 0.49 3.20
CA LEU A 62 8.91 0.27 1.94
C LEU A 62 8.73 1.47 1.01
N ARG A 63 7.49 1.91 0.79
CA ARG A 63 7.19 3.06 -0.07
C ARG A 63 7.73 4.37 0.50
N GLY A 64 7.67 4.55 1.82
CA GLY A 64 8.28 5.69 2.48
C GLY A 64 9.78 5.75 2.22
N SER A 65 10.49 4.64 2.42
CA SER A 65 11.94 4.56 2.20
C SER A 65 12.36 4.86 0.75
N GLN A 66 11.52 4.52 -0.23
CA GLN A 66 11.75 4.83 -1.65
C GLN A 66 11.63 6.32 -1.98
N ALA A 67 10.97 7.11 -1.14
CA ALA A 67 10.70 8.53 -1.36
C ALA A 67 11.26 9.46 -0.26
N GLY A 68 11.97 8.91 0.74
CA GLY A 68 12.55 9.68 1.85
C GLY A 68 11.60 9.99 3.01
N PHE A 69 10.51 9.24 3.16
CA PHE A 69 9.53 9.36 4.25
C PHE A 69 9.66 8.21 5.26
N LEU A 70 9.10 8.38 6.46
CA LEU A 70 8.97 7.25 7.41
C LEU A 70 7.92 6.25 6.92
N ALA A 71 6.83 6.73 6.31
CA ALA A 71 5.81 5.91 5.69
C ALA A 71 5.25 6.61 4.44
N GLY A 72 4.97 5.84 3.39
CA GLY A 72 4.43 6.36 2.14
C GLY A 72 3.37 5.47 1.52
N GLU A 73 2.55 6.03 0.64
CA GLU A 73 1.64 5.29 -0.23
C GLU A 73 2.03 5.44 -1.69
N GLY A 74 2.02 4.33 -2.42
CA GLY A 74 2.30 4.30 -3.85
C GLY A 74 1.07 4.55 -4.71
N PHE A 75 1.23 5.37 -5.75
CA PHE A 75 0.22 5.65 -6.76
C PHE A 75 0.80 5.49 -8.17
N MET A 76 -0.04 5.09 -9.12
CA MET A 76 0.26 5.15 -10.55
C MET A 76 -0.38 6.41 -11.11
N LEU A 77 0.43 7.46 -11.33
CA LEU A 77 -0.04 8.69 -11.96
C LEU A 77 -0.20 8.46 -13.47
N LEU A 78 -1.43 8.55 -13.98
CA LEU A 78 -1.73 8.39 -15.41
C LEU A 78 -1.72 9.74 -16.15
N ARG A 79 -2.20 10.79 -15.49
CA ARG A 79 -2.26 12.14 -16.04
C ARG A 79 -2.23 13.14 -14.90
N GLU A 80 -1.44 14.18 -15.07
CA GLU A 80 -1.44 15.37 -14.22
C GLU A 80 -1.91 16.56 -15.04
N TRP A 81 -2.66 17.45 -14.41
CA TRP A 81 -2.97 18.75 -14.98
C TRP A 81 -2.06 19.78 -14.34
N ILE A 82 -1.20 20.39 -15.15
CA ILE A 82 -0.26 21.43 -14.74
C ILE A 82 -0.79 22.76 -15.28
N ASN A 83 -0.97 23.73 -14.39
CA ASN A 83 -1.25 25.13 -14.72
C ASN A 83 0.00 25.98 -14.56
#